data_AF-A0A7C4N5Q4-F1
#
_entry.id   AF-A0A7C4N5Q4-F1
#
_cell.length_a   1.000
_cell.length_b   1.000
_cell.length_c   1.000
_cell.angle_alpha   90.00
_cell.angle_beta   90.00
_cell.angle_gamma   90.00
#
_symmetry.space_group_name_H-M   'P 1'
#
loop_
_entity.id
_entity.type
_entity.pdbx_description
1 polymer ?
#
loop_
_entity_poly.entity_id
_entity_poly.type
_entity_poly.pdbx_seq_one_letter_code
_entity_poly.pdbx_strand_id
1 'polypeptide(L)'
;MSNGSPTQGITTRTYKPGSIVYFENDKSENIYILKSGLIILTSQKLETGEEVKEEVRPGEFFGVKSALGRYPREETAQVIKESVVLVLTLADFERLILKNVNVVLKMLRIFSNQLRRIGRAVREVLGETSTINPEEELFKIGEYYYRAGRFNQARYAYNKYLDYYPNAKYSDLATKRIREIDSGQAESNIAPQPVKRKEVETSSEELKDFTLDEDIDSIPVKESVVDEMDDFLGGDDVSGSDLDLADESPKGEDISSMFYDAMSLYSQSEYESALQIYKKILSQKSLKNDAENKIYQKAHFEIGRTYFKMGQYNEAVEAFSLLMKKFPQSDLIVNALYHLAMIYEVKKQFDKAKSYYQKVISLAAKEEIGKQASRRLKNLESR
;
A
#
# COMPACT_ATOMS: atom_id res chain seq x y z
N MET A 1 -5.77 -42.39 34.88
CA MET A 1 -6.13 -41.12 34.23
C MET A 1 -5.08 -40.85 33.17
N SER A 2 -5.46 -40.99 31.90
CA SER A 2 -4.56 -40.81 30.75
C SER A 2 -4.77 -39.38 30.26
N ASN A 3 -3.78 -38.52 30.46
CA ASN A 3 -3.73 -37.19 29.85
C ASN A 3 -3.39 -37.38 28.38
N GLY A 4 -4.42 -37.36 27.53
CA GLY A 4 -4.27 -37.32 26.08
C GLY A 4 -3.66 -35.99 25.66
N SER A 5 -2.57 -36.05 24.91
CA SER A 5 -1.99 -34.94 24.17
C SER A 5 -3.05 -34.27 23.29
N PRO A 6 -3.06 -32.93 23.17
CA PRO A 6 -4.00 -32.24 22.29
C PRO A 6 -3.70 -32.66 20.84
N THR A 7 -4.72 -33.17 20.15
CA THR A 7 -4.65 -33.63 18.78
C THR A 7 -4.21 -32.49 17.85
N GLN A 8 -2.98 -32.55 17.36
CA GLN A 8 -2.45 -31.68 16.30
C GLN A 8 -3.15 -31.98 14.98
N GLY A 9 -3.91 -31.02 14.44
CA GLY A 9 -4.52 -31.15 13.13
C GLY A 9 -5.55 -30.07 12.79
N ILE A 10 -5.73 -29.86 11.48
CA ILE A 10 -6.75 -28.97 10.91
C ILE A 10 -8.13 -29.43 11.42
N THR A 11 -8.79 -28.59 12.21
CA THR A 11 -10.08 -28.92 12.81
C THR A 11 -11.21 -28.40 11.92
N THR A 12 -12.13 -29.25 11.52
CA THR A 12 -13.33 -28.80 10.79
C THR A 12 -14.43 -28.41 11.77
N ARG A 13 -14.99 -27.21 11.65
CA ARG A 13 -16.14 -26.72 12.42
C ARG A 13 -17.28 -26.36 11.49
N THR A 14 -18.50 -26.71 11.90
CA THR A 14 -19.73 -26.32 11.19
C THR A 14 -20.46 -25.25 12.00
N TYR A 15 -20.81 -24.16 11.34
CA TYR A 15 -21.48 -23.02 11.93
C TYR A 15 -22.87 -22.83 11.31
N LYS A 16 -23.87 -22.60 12.17
CA LYS A 16 -25.23 -22.28 11.73
C LYS A 16 -25.33 -20.82 11.26
N PRO A 17 -26.31 -20.48 10.40
CA PRO A 17 -26.59 -19.09 10.05
C PRO A 17 -26.74 -18.19 11.29
N GLY A 18 -26.15 -17.00 11.25
CA GLY A 18 -26.13 -16.04 12.36
C GLY A 18 -25.00 -16.25 13.39
N SER A 19 -24.27 -17.37 13.32
CA SER A 19 -23.14 -17.62 14.24
C SER A 19 -21.98 -16.65 13.98
N ILE A 20 -21.25 -16.32 15.04
CA ILE A 20 -20.03 -15.51 14.96
C ILE A 20 -18.83 -16.44 15.13
N VAL A 21 -17.86 -16.36 14.22
CA VAL A 21 -16.65 -17.19 14.23
C VAL A 21 -15.61 -16.61 15.19
N TYR A 22 -15.44 -15.29 15.16
CA TYR A 22 -14.66 -14.48 16.11
C TYR A 22 -15.15 -13.03 16.08
N PHE A 23 -14.89 -12.30 17.16
CA PHE A 23 -15.18 -10.87 17.26
C PHE A 23 -13.95 -10.03 16.93
N GLU A 24 -14.20 -8.78 16.54
CA GLU A 24 -13.17 -7.75 16.52
C GLU A 24 -12.53 -7.62 17.93
N ASN A 25 -11.22 -7.38 17.95
CA ASN A 25 -10.35 -7.34 19.13
C ASN A 25 -10.11 -8.67 19.85
N ASP A 26 -10.64 -9.80 19.38
CA ASP A 26 -10.28 -11.10 19.94
C ASP A 26 -8.78 -11.37 19.77
N LYS A 27 -8.14 -11.91 20.81
CA LYS A 27 -6.77 -12.41 20.73
C LYS A 27 -6.82 -13.87 20.31
N SER A 28 -6.49 -14.16 19.06
CA SER A 28 -6.45 -15.52 18.55
C SER A 28 -5.48 -15.64 17.39
N GLU A 29 -4.67 -16.70 17.42
CA GLU A 29 -3.70 -17.03 16.37
C GLU A 29 -4.24 -18.03 15.35
N ASN A 30 -5.54 -18.35 15.43
CA ASN A 30 -6.15 -19.31 14.50
C ASN A 30 -6.36 -18.68 13.12
N ILE A 31 -6.11 -19.47 12.08
CA ILE A 31 -6.38 -19.13 10.70
C ILE A 31 -7.57 -19.96 10.23
N TYR A 32 -8.45 -19.37 9.43
CA TYR A 32 -9.67 -20.02 8.99
C TYR A 32 -9.70 -20.14 7.47
N ILE A 33 -10.23 -21.25 6.97
CA ILE A 33 -10.53 -21.45 5.54
C ILE A 33 -12.01 -21.77 5.40
N LEU A 34 -12.72 -21.01 4.57
CA LEU A 34 -14.10 -21.32 4.26
C LEU A 34 -14.16 -22.49 3.26
N LYS A 35 -14.67 -23.65 3.66
CA LYS A 35 -14.84 -24.79 2.75
C LYS A 35 -16.12 -24.69 1.93
N SER A 36 -17.21 -24.28 2.57
CA SER A 36 -18.52 -24.08 1.94
C SER A 36 -19.36 -23.13 2.79
N GLY A 37 -20.26 -22.37 2.17
CA GLY A 37 -21.14 -21.42 2.86
C GLY A 37 -20.85 -19.97 2.47
N LEU A 38 -21.23 -19.04 3.34
CA LEU A 38 -21.03 -17.61 3.15
C LEU A 38 -20.78 -16.94 4.50
N ILE A 39 -19.64 -16.25 4.61
CA ILE A 39 -19.22 -15.49 5.77
C ILE A 39 -19.00 -14.04 5.34
N ILE A 40 -19.43 -13.10 6.18
CA ILE A 40 -19.16 -11.67 6.01
C ILE A 40 -18.25 -11.23 7.15
N LEU A 41 -17.17 -10.57 6.78
CA LEU A 41 -16.26 -9.89 7.68
C LEU A 41 -16.73 -8.44 7.78
N THR A 42 -17.05 -8.00 8.99
CA THR A 42 -17.45 -6.62 9.25
C THR A 42 -16.34 -5.93 10.02
N SER A 43 -15.82 -4.84 9.48
CA SER A 43 -14.85 -3.96 10.14
C SER A 43 -15.39 -2.53 10.16
N GLN A 44 -14.99 -1.74 11.16
CA GLN A 44 -15.30 -0.32 11.18
C GLN A 44 -14.11 0.47 10.64
N LYS A 45 -14.36 1.37 9.68
CA LYS A 45 -13.35 2.36 9.32
C LYS A 45 -13.13 3.28 10.51
N LEU A 46 -11.90 3.28 11.05
CA LEU A 46 -11.44 4.18 12.13
C LEU A 46 -11.77 5.66 11.84
N GLU A 47 -11.85 6.02 10.56
CA GLU A 47 -12.01 7.37 10.05
C GLU A 47 -13.45 7.88 9.98
N THR A 48 -14.42 7.01 9.68
CA THR A 48 -15.80 7.42 9.35
C THR A 48 -16.85 6.71 10.20
N GLY A 49 -16.46 5.68 10.95
CA GLY A 49 -17.39 4.80 11.66
C GLY A 49 -18.29 3.97 10.73
N GLU A 50 -18.06 4.03 9.41
CA GLU A 50 -18.80 3.21 8.45
C GLU A 50 -18.40 1.74 8.59
N GLU A 51 -19.42 0.87 8.60
CA GLU A 51 -19.23 -0.57 8.51
C GLU A 51 -18.80 -0.96 7.10
N VAL A 52 -17.61 -1.53 6.96
CA VAL A 52 -17.14 -2.19 5.75
C VAL A 52 -17.42 -3.67 5.87
N LYS A 53 -18.17 -4.19 4.89
CA LYS A 53 -18.52 -5.60 4.79
C LYS A 53 -17.74 -6.25 3.65
N GLU A 54 -16.91 -7.22 3.98
CA GLU A 54 -16.14 -8.02 3.02
C GLU A 54 -16.72 -9.45 2.99
N GLU A 55 -17.06 -9.93 1.80
CA GLU A 55 -17.59 -11.28 1.61
C GLU A 55 -16.44 -12.28 1.46
N VAL A 56 -16.48 -13.36 2.24
CA VAL A 56 -15.52 -14.48 2.13
C VAL A 56 -16.13 -15.56 1.24
N ARG A 57 -15.40 -15.96 0.20
CA ARG A 57 -15.83 -17.01 -0.73
C ARG A 57 -15.26 -18.38 -0.35
N PRO A 58 -15.92 -19.48 -0.74
CA PRO A 58 -15.36 -20.82 -0.56
C PRO A 58 -13.96 -20.95 -1.18
N GLY A 59 -13.03 -21.49 -0.39
CA GLY A 59 -11.61 -21.61 -0.71
C GLY A 59 -10.75 -20.42 -0.27
N GLU A 60 -11.37 -19.32 0.20
CA GLU A 60 -10.63 -18.17 0.73
C GLU A 60 -10.28 -18.34 2.21
N PHE A 61 -9.17 -17.71 2.58
CA PHE A 61 -8.70 -17.63 3.95
C PHE A 61 -9.23 -16.36 4.61
N PHE A 62 -9.53 -16.43 5.90
CA PHE A 62 -9.88 -15.27 6.72
C PHE A 62 -9.24 -15.37 8.11
N GLY A 63 -9.06 -14.22 8.77
CA GLY A 63 -8.31 -14.12 10.03
C GLY A 63 -6.79 -14.28 9.89
N VAL A 64 -6.24 -14.36 8.68
CA VAL A 64 -4.80 -14.55 8.45
C VAL A 64 -3.98 -13.36 8.95
N LYS A 65 -4.49 -12.14 8.71
CA LYS A 65 -3.80 -10.88 9.00
C LYS A 65 -3.38 -10.78 10.48
N SER A 66 -4.36 -10.87 11.37
CA SER A 66 -4.17 -10.84 12.82
C SER A 66 -3.35 -12.02 13.33
N ALA A 67 -3.52 -13.22 12.75
CA ALA A 67 -2.80 -14.40 13.17
C ALA A 67 -1.29 -14.32 12.83
N LEU A 68 -0.94 -13.88 11.63
CA LEU A 68 0.47 -13.75 11.21
C LEU A 68 1.15 -12.54 11.85
N GLY A 69 0.45 -11.43 12.01
CA GLY A 69 1.02 -10.21 12.60
C GLY A 69 0.96 -10.16 14.13
N ARG A 70 0.37 -11.18 14.77
CA ARG A 70 0.20 -11.26 16.24
C ARG A 70 -0.46 -10.02 16.86
N TYR A 71 -1.46 -9.46 16.17
CA TYR A 71 -2.30 -8.38 16.69
C TYR A 71 -3.75 -8.86 16.85
N PRO A 72 -4.59 -8.14 17.62
CA PRO A 72 -5.99 -8.47 17.79
C PRO A 72 -6.77 -8.54 16.46
N ARG A 73 -7.92 -9.21 16.44
CA ARG A 73 -8.79 -9.23 15.25
C ARG A 73 -9.21 -7.81 14.86
N GLU A 74 -9.09 -7.46 13.58
CA GLU A 74 -9.52 -6.15 13.05
C GLU A 74 -10.99 -6.16 12.58
N GLU A 75 -11.63 -7.33 12.57
CA GLU A 75 -12.95 -7.54 11.98
C GLU A 75 -13.72 -8.58 12.77
N THR A 76 -15.04 -8.51 12.71
CA THR A 76 -15.95 -9.53 13.22
C THR A 76 -16.38 -10.46 12.08
N ALA A 77 -16.18 -11.76 12.24
CA ALA A 77 -16.55 -12.75 11.24
C ALA A 77 -17.93 -13.35 11.55
N GLN A 78 -18.92 -13.02 10.73
CA GLN A 78 -20.31 -13.49 10.88
C GLN A 78 -20.72 -14.45 9.76
N VAL A 79 -21.33 -15.56 10.14
CA VAL A 79 -21.84 -16.58 9.24
C VAL A 79 -23.24 -16.21 8.75
N ILE A 80 -23.42 -16.02 7.45
CA ILE A 80 -24.72 -15.64 6.86
C ILE A 80 -25.49 -16.88 6.40
N LYS A 81 -24.79 -17.84 5.80
CA LYS A 81 -25.33 -19.14 5.40
C LYS A 81 -24.60 -20.24 6.16
N GLU A 82 -25.25 -21.38 6.37
CA GLU A 82 -24.61 -22.52 7.03
C GLU A 82 -23.25 -22.79 6.39
N SER A 83 -22.20 -22.74 7.21
CA SER A 83 -20.82 -22.70 6.73
C SER A 83 -19.98 -23.76 7.41
N VAL A 84 -19.16 -24.42 6.60
CA VAL A 84 -18.14 -25.36 7.07
C VAL A 84 -16.80 -24.65 6.97
N VAL A 85 -16.13 -24.52 8.10
CA VAL A 85 -14.89 -23.76 8.25
C VAL A 85 -13.80 -24.70 8.76
N LEU A 86 -12.64 -24.66 8.11
CA LEU A 86 -11.44 -25.31 8.62
C LEU A 86 -10.73 -24.30 9.53
N VAL A 87 -10.38 -24.75 10.73
CA VAL A 87 -9.62 -23.98 11.73
C VAL A 87 -8.22 -24.57 11.78
N LEU A 88 -7.23 -23.72 11.56
CA LEU A 88 -5.82 -24.05 11.54
C LEU A 88 -5.10 -23.24 12.61
N THR A 89 -4.16 -23.87 13.30
CA THR A 89 -3.15 -23.13 14.07
C THR A 89 -2.09 -22.56 13.12
N LEU A 90 -1.27 -21.62 13.61
CA LEU A 90 -0.13 -21.10 12.84
C LEU A 90 0.79 -22.24 12.36
N ALA A 91 1.10 -23.20 13.24
CA ALA A 91 1.94 -24.35 12.92
C ALA A 91 1.29 -25.32 11.90
N ASP A 92 -0.04 -25.45 11.87
CA ASP A 92 -0.74 -26.24 10.84
C ASP A 92 -0.73 -25.52 9.49
N PHE A 93 -0.85 -24.19 9.52
CA PHE A 93 -0.82 -23.35 8.34
C PHE A 93 0.58 -23.36 7.67
N GLU A 94 1.65 -23.24 8.45
CA GLU A 94 3.03 -23.37 7.97
C GLU A 94 3.27 -24.73 7.32
N ARG A 95 2.85 -25.83 7.96
CA ARG A 95 2.93 -27.18 7.38
C ARG A 95 2.13 -27.32 6.09
N LEU A 96 0.97 -26.69 5.99
CA LEU A 96 0.13 -26.72 4.80
C LEU A 96 0.77 -25.96 3.62
N ILE A 97 1.43 -24.84 3.91
CA ILE A 97 2.24 -24.09 2.94
C ILE A 97 3.40 -24.94 2.43
N LEU A 98 4.18 -25.53 3.34
CA LEU A 98 5.35 -26.35 2.99
C LEU A 98 4.96 -27.57 2.14
N LYS A 99 3.79 -28.14 2.39
CA LYS A 99 3.29 -29.31 1.64
C LYS A 99 2.65 -28.95 0.29
N ASN A 100 2.18 -27.71 0.11
CA ASN A 100 1.41 -27.35 -1.08
C ASN A 100 1.66 -25.90 -1.52
N VAL A 101 2.65 -25.72 -2.40
CA VAL A 101 3.04 -24.42 -2.99
C VAL A 101 1.87 -23.73 -3.71
N ASN A 102 0.89 -24.48 -4.24
CA ASN A 102 -0.28 -23.89 -4.90
C ASN A 102 -1.14 -23.06 -3.94
N VAL A 103 -1.10 -23.35 -2.64
CA VAL A 103 -1.77 -22.55 -1.62
C VAL A 103 -1.09 -21.19 -1.48
N VAL A 104 0.25 -21.17 -1.43
CA VAL A 104 1.06 -19.94 -1.39
C VAL A 104 0.75 -19.05 -2.59
N LEU A 105 0.73 -19.62 -3.80
CA LEU A 105 0.44 -18.87 -5.02
C LEU A 105 -0.98 -18.26 -5.01
N LYS A 106 -1.97 -18.99 -4.50
CA LYS A 106 -3.33 -18.44 -4.32
C LYS A 106 -3.35 -17.30 -3.30
N MET A 107 -2.63 -17.44 -2.18
CA MET A 107 -2.53 -16.38 -1.18
C MET A 107 -1.84 -15.13 -1.73
N LEU A 108 -0.70 -15.28 -2.42
CA LEU A 108 -0.01 -14.16 -3.06
C LEU A 108 -0.88 -13.44 -4.09
N ARG A 109 -1.72 -14.17 -4.83
CA ARG A 109 -2.68 -13.59 -5.77
C ARG A 109 -3.79 -12.81 -5.05
N ILE A 110 -4.31 -13.33 -3.94
CA ILE A 110 -5.30 -12.63 -3.11
C ILE A 110 -4.69 -11.36 -2.50
N PHE A 111 -3.50 -11.46 -1.89
CA PHE A 111 -2.78 -10.32 -1.33
C PHE A 111 -2.42 -9.28 -2.39
N SER A 112 -2.00 -9.68 -3.59
CA SER A 112 -1.74 -8.75 -4.70
C SER A 112 -2.99 -7.97 -5.11
N ASN A 113 -4.15 -8.62 -5.15
CA ASN A 113 -5.41 -7.94 -5.42
C ASN A 113 -5.79 -6.98 -4.30
N GLN A 114 -5.58 -7.36 -3.03
CA GLN A 114 -5.78 -6.49 -1.87
C GLN A 114 -4.83 -5.28 -1.90
N LEU A 115 -3.54 -5.47 -2.20
CA LEU A 115 -2.56 -4.39 -2.37
C LEU A 115 -2.96 -3.44 -3.49
N ARG A 116 -3.47 -3.97 -4.60
CA ARG A 116 -3.98 -3.17 -5.72
C ARG A 116 -5.20 -2.35 -5.31
N ARG A 117 -6.09 -2.91 -4.47
CA ARG A 117 -7.24 -2.19 -3.89
C ARG A 117 -6.77 -1.05 -2.99
N ILE A 118 -5.82 -1.32 -2.10
CA ILE A 118 -5.20 -0.29 -1.23
C ILE A 118 -4.57 0.80 -2.10
N GLY A 119 -3.80 0.46 -3.12
CA GLY A 119 -3.20 1.44 -4.03
C GLY A 119 -4.23 2.27 -4.81
N ARG A 120 -5.47 1.77 -5.02
CA ARG A 120 -6.58 2.56 -5.57
C ARG A 120 -7.19 3.49 -4.51
N ALA A 121 -7.45 2.98 -3.31
CA ALA A 121 -7.96 3.78 -2.20
C ALA A 121 -6.98 4.91 -1.83
N VAL A 122 -5.67 4.63 -1.80
CA VAL A 122 -4.63 5.64 -1.56
C VAL A 122 -4.61 6.70 -2.67
N ARG A 123 -4.79 6.34 -3.95
CA ARG A 123 -4.90 7.33 -5.05
C ARG A 123 -6.15 8.19 -4.93
N GLU A 124 -7.26 7.61 -4.49
CA GLU A 124 -8.52 8.30 -4.23
C GLU A 124 -8.38 9.28 -3.06
N VAL A 125 -7.76 8.85 -1.95
CA VAL A 125 -7.41 9.69 -0.79
C VAL A 125 -6.40 10.77 -1.18
N LEU A 126 -5.45 10.47 -2.06
CA LEU A 126 -4.52 11.44 -2.62
C LEU A 126 -5.16 12.41 -3.60
N GLY A 127 -6.46 12.35 -3.89
CA GLY A 127 -7.08 13.28 -4.84
C GLY A 127 -6.50 13.17 -6.26
N GLU A 128 -5.72 12.12 -6.52
CA GLU A 128 -5.35 11.66 -7.86
C GLU A 128 -6.55 10.95 -8.46
N THR A 129 -7.67 11.65 -8.54
CA THR A 129 -8.50 11.53 -9.73
C THR A 129 -7.71 12.21 -10.83
N SER A 130 -6.68 11.52 -11.34
CA SER A 130 -6.54 11.55 -12.79
C SER A 130 -7.92 11.16 -13.26
N THR A 131 -8.69 12.11 -13.75
CA THR A 131 -9.76 11.84 -14.69
C THR A 131 -9.04 11.14 -15.84
N ILE A 132 -8.82 9.84 -15.67
CA ILE A 132 -8.37 8.95 -16.72
C ILE A 132 -9.55 9.02 -17.65
N ASN A 133 -9.53 9.97 -18.59
CA ASN A 133 -10.57 10.07 -19.58
C ASN A 133 -10.37 8.80 -20.42
N PRO A 134 -11.24 7.78 -20.28
CA PRO A 134 -10.98 6.48 -20.88
C PRO A 134 -10.93 6.58 -22.41
N GLU A 135 -11.56 7.62 -22.96
CA GLU A 135 -11.44 8.10 -24.34
C GLU A 135 -9.98 8.40 -24.72
N GLU A 136 -9.29 9.24 -23.94
CA GLU A 136 -7.95 9.72 -24.27
C GLU A 136 -6.90 8.61 -24.15
N GLU A 137 -7.03 7.70 -23.18
CA GLU A 137 -6.12 6.57 -23.05
C GLU A 137 -6.27 5.57 -24.18
N LEU A 138 -7.51 5.22 -24.55
CA LEU A 138 -7.74 4.27 -25.64
C LEU A 138 -7.19 4.81 -26.97
N PHE A 139 -7.32 6.12 -27.20
CA PHE A 139 -6.71 6.78 -28.34
C PHE A 139 -5.17 6.78 -28.28
N LYS A 140 -4.57 7.06 -27.11
CA LYS A 140 -3.11 7.04 -26.90
C LYS A 140 -2.50 5.65 -27.16
N ILE A 141 -3.21 4.58 -26.83
CA ILE A 141 -2.79 3.21 -27.16
C ILE A 141 -2.66 3.01 -28.68
N GLY A 142 -3.63 3.52 -29.45
CA GLY A 142 -3.57 3.50 -30.92
C GLY A 142 -2.37 4.28 -31.46
N GLU A 143 -2.16 5.50 -30.96
CA GLU A 143 -1.01 6.34 -31.34
C GLU A 143 0.34 5.70 -31.01
N TYR A 144 0.44 5.00 -29.88
CA TYR A 144 1.65 4.26 -29.51
C TYR A 144 2.00 3.20 -30.55
N TYR A 145 1.04 2.35 -30.93
CA TYR A 145 1.27 1.32 -31.95
C TYR A 145 1.48 1.88 -33.34
N TYR A 146 0.81 2.98 -33.69
CA TYR A 146 0.96 3.67 -34.96
C TYR A 146 2.40 4.19 -35.13
N ARG A 147 2.92 4.86 -34.10
CA ARG A 147 4.31 5.36 -34.08
C ARG A 147 5.34 4.24 -34.04
N ALA A 148 5.03 3.13 -33.39
CA ALA A 148 5.88 1.94 -33.34
C ALA A 148 5.85 1.12 -34.65
N GLY A 149 5.12 1.54 -35.68
CA GLY A 149 5.00 0.83 -36.96
C GLY A 149 4.18 -0.46 -36.89
N ARG A 150 3.53 -0.74 -35.75
CA ARG A 150 2.69 -1.93 -35.56
C ARG A 150 1.26 -1.65 -36.02
N PHE A 151 1.10 -1.44 -37.32
CA PHE A 151 -0.12 -0.92 -37.91
C PHE A 151 -1.37 -1.78 -37.68
N ASN A 152 -1.24 -3.12 -37.64
CA ASN A 152 -2.36 -4.00 -37.32
C ASN A 152 -2.90 -3.76 -35.90
N GLN A 153 -2.02 -3.54 -34.93
CA GLN A 153 -2.37 -3.29 -33.53
C GLN A 153 -2.90 -1.85 -33.36
N ALA A 154 -2.33 -0.90 -34.08
CA ALA A 154 -2.83 0.47 -34.14
C ALA A 154 -4.26 0.53 -34.70
N ARG A 155 -4.49 -0.12 -35.85
CA ARG A 155 -5.80 -0.23 -36.50
C ARG A 155 -6.84 -0.83 -35.58
N TYR A 156 -6.50 -1.92 -34.88
CA TYR A 156 -7.40 -2.54 -33.90
C TYR A 156 -7.77 -1.57 -32.77
N ALA A 157 -6.79 -0.87 -32.21
CA ALA A 157 -7.02 0.10 -31.14
C ALA A 157 -7.86 1.29 -31.61
N TYR A 158 -7.64 1.82 -32.82
CA TYR A 158 -8.46 2.90 -33.39
C TYR A 158 -9.89 2.46 -33.71
N ASN A 159 -10.09 1.25 -34.26
CA ASN A 159 -11.44 0.72 -34.47
C ASN A 159 -12.18 0.56 -33.15
N LYS A 160 -11.52 0.02 -32.11
CA LYS A 160 -12.10 -0.05 -30.78
C LYS A 160 -12.41 1.32 -30.19
N TYR A 161 -11.55 2.30 -30.40
CA TYR A 161 -11.82 3.68 -30.00
C TYR A 161 -13.09 4.22 -30.67
N LEU A 162 -13.29 3.99 -31.96
CA LEU A 162 -14.49 4.42 -32.68
C LEU A 162 -15.75 3.65 -32.28
N ASP A 163 -15.64 2.35 -31.97
CA ASP A 163 -16.74 1.53 -31.46
C ASP A 163 -17.31 2.09 -30.15
N TYR A 164 -16.42 2.48 -29.22
CA TYR A 164 -16.81 2.98 -27.90
C TYR A 164 -17.08 4.49 -27.88
N TYR A 165 -16.43 5.25 -28.75
CA TYR A 165 -16.44 6.71 -28.74
C TYR A 165 -16.60 7.29 -30.17
N PRO A 166 -17.78 7.17 -30.80
CA PRO A 166 -17.97 7.55 -32.20
C PRO A 166 -17.91 9.07 -32.47
N ASN A 167 -18.28 9.91 -31.49
CA ASN A 167 -18.37 11.38 -31.63
C ASN A 167 -17.39 12.12 -30.69
N ALA A 168 -16.27 11.48 -30.39
CA ALA A 168 -15.30 11.95 -29.42
C ALA A 168 -14.22 12.83 -30.07
N LYS A 169 -13.40 13.49 -29.24
CA LYS A 169 -12.45 14.52 -29.68
C LYS A 169 -11.46 14.01 -30.72
N TYR A 170 -11.12 12.72 -30.69
CA TYR A 170 -10.14 12.10 -31.57
C TYR A 170 -10.75 11.16 -32.62
N SER A 171 -12.08 11.15 -32.81
CA SER A 171 -12.75 10.22 -33.76
C SER A 171 -12.37 10.49 -35.21
N ASP A 172 -12.27 11.76 -35.61
CA ASP A 172 -11.82 12.14 -36.94
C ASP A 172 -10.35 11.75 -37.17
N LEU A 173 -9.52 11.92 -36.14
CA LEU A 173 -8.10 11.60 -36.19
C LEU A 173 -7.87 10.08 -36.25
N ALA A 174 -8.60 9.30 -35.45
CA ALA A 174 -8.56 7.84 -35.49
C ALA A 174 -8.97 7.30 -36.87
N THR A 175 -10.03 7.86 -37.47
CA THR A 175 -10.47 7.49 -38.82
C THR A 175 -9.42 7.82 -39.88
N LYS A 176 -8.77 9.00 -39.76
CA LYS A 176 -7.67 9.38 -40.63
C LYS A 176 -6.49 8.41 -40.52
N ARG A 177 -6.09 8.04 -39.30
CA ARG A 177 -5.01 7.07 -39.04
C ARG A 177 -5.31 5.69 -39.61
N ILE A 178 -6.54 5.22 -39.52
CA ILE A 178 -6.97 3.96 -40.15
C ILE A 178 -6.84 4.05 -41.67
N ARG A 179 -7.24 5.16 -42.30
CA ARG A 179 -7.07 5.36 -43.75
C ARG A 179 -5.60 5.42 -44.17
N GLU A 180 -4.75 6.05 -43.37
CA GLU A 180 -3.30 6.09 -43.60
C GLU A 180 -2.68 4.69 -43.52
N ILE A 181 -3.11 3.86 -42.56
CA ILE A 181 -2.74 2.44 -42.46
C ILE A 181 -3.22 1.66 -43.69
N ASP A 182 -4.49 1.79 -44.04
CA ASP A 182 -5.13 1.02 -45.11
C ASP A 182 -4.60 1.40 -46.51
N SER A 183 -4.16 2.65 -46.69
CA SER A 183 -3.55 3.15 -47.93
C SER A 183 -2.04 2.90 -48.04
N GLY A 184 -1.41 2.36 -46.98
CA GLY A 184 0.04 2.14 -46.94
C GLY A 184 0.88 3.42 -46.88
N GLN A 185 0.25 4.58 -46.66
CA GLN A 185 0.91 5.89 -46.51
C GLN A 185 1.32 6.18 -45.06
N ALA A 186 1.15 5.23 -44.15
CA ALA A 186 1.51 5.39 -42.75
C ALA A 186 3.03 5.47 -42.58
N GLU A 187 3.55 6.69 -42.43
CA GLU A 187 4.96 6.93 -42.16
C GLU A 187 5.29 6.69 -40.67
N SER A 188 6.21 5.77 -40.41
CA SER A 188 6.77 5.57 -39.07
C SER A 188 7.80 6.65 -38.76
N ASN A 189 7.46 7.61 -37.92
CA ASN A 189 8.40 8.69 -37.51
C ASN A 189 9.41 8.28 -36.43
N ILE A 190 9.72 6.99 -36.33
CA ILE A 190 10.67 6.44 -35.38
C ILE A 190 11.47 5.34 -36.12
N ALA A 191 12.71 5.64 -36.52
CA ALA A 191 13.75 4.60 -36.53
C ALA A 191 13.64 3.90 -35.18
N PRO A 192 13.62 2.55 -35.08
CA PRO A 192 13.27 1.83 -33.86
C PRO A 192 14.21 2.24 -32.73
N GLN A 193 13.89 3.35 -32.08
CA GLN A 193 14.38 3.65 -30.78
C GLN A 193 13.61 2.66 -29.93
N PRO A 194 14.30 1.77 -29.21
CA PRO A 194 13.62 1.09 -28.12
C PRO A 194 12.97 2.22 -27.35
N VAL A 195 11.67 2.09 -27.12
CA VAL A 195 11.01 2.88 -26.09
C VAL A 195 11.98 2.79 -24.92
N LYS A 196 12.63 3.88 -24.56
CA LYS A 196 13.02 4.05 -23.17
C LYS A 196 11.68 3.96 -22.48
N ARG A 197 11.31 2.74 -22.09
CA ARG A 197 10.68 2.55 -20.80
C ARG A 197 11.48 3.52 -19.92
N LYS A 198 10.80 4.28 -19.05
CA LYS A 198 11.42 4.30 -17.73
C LYS A 198 11.52 2.83 -17.37
N GLU A 199 12.64 2.22 -17.72
CA GLU A 199 13.23 1.17 -16.95
C GLU A 199 13.22 1.80 -15.57
N VAL A 200 12.19 1.45 -14.80
CA VAL A 200 12.52 0.87 -13.51
C VAL A 200 13.70 -0.03 -13.84
N GLU A 201 14.89 0.36 -13.40
CA GLU A 201 16.02 -0.56 -13.31
C GLU A 201 15.52 -1.72 -12.43
N THR A 202 14.72 -2.60 -13.00
CA THR A 202 14.73 -4.01 -12.64
C THR A 202 16.02 -4.46 -13.28
N SER A 203 17.06 -4.51 -12.47
CA SER A 203 18.29 -5.19 -12.81
C SER A 203 17.92 -6.49 -13.53
N SER A 204 18.47 -6.69 -14.71
CA SER A 204 18.38 -7.97 -15.44
C SER A 204 19.11 -9.12 -14.73
N GLU A 205 19.48 -8.93 -13.46
CA GLU A 205 19.85 -9.97 -12.51
C GLU A 205 18.61 -10.57 -11.81
N GLU A 206 17.48 -9.86 -11.70
CA GLU A 206 16.30 -10.31 -10.94
C GLU A 206 15.28 -11.14 -11.75
N LEU A 207 15.46 -11.28 -13.07
CA LEU A 207 14.57 -12.08 -13.93
C LEU A 207 15.20 -13.36 -14.48
N LYS A 208 16.47 -13.63 -14.13
CA LYS A 208 17.07 -14.97 -14.36
C LYS A 208 16.60 -16.02 -13.34
N ASP A 209 15.87 -15.59 -12.31
CA ASP A 209 15.43 -16.47 -11.22
C ASP A 209 14.04 -17.09 -11.43
N PHE A 210 13.37 -16.80 -12.55
CA PHE A 210 12.01 -17.27 -12.83
C PHE A 210 11.83 -17.95 -14.20
N THR A 211 12.92 -18.40 -14.83
CA THR A 211 12.82 -19.43 -15.87
C THR A 211 12.79 -20.79 -15.19
N LEU A 212 11.59 -21.29 -14.92
CA LEU A 212 11.34 -22.71 -14.69
C LEU A 212 11.51 -23.43 -16.04
N ASP A 213 12.76 -23.68 -16.41
CA ASP A 213 13.09 -24.74 -17.36
C ASP A 213 13.55 -25.97 -16.57
N GLU A 214 13.09 -27.10 -17.06
CA GLU A 214 13.02 -28.42 -16.44
C GLU A 214 14.38 -28.94 -15.91
N ASP A 215 14.41 -29.35 -14.64
CA ASP A 215 14.83 -30.69 -14.21
C ASP A 215 14.61 -30.81 -12.69
N ILE A 216 13.40 -31.28 -12.34
CA ILE A 216 13.04 -31.73 -11.01
C ILE A 216 13.67 -33.12 -10.84
N ASP A 217 14.93 -33.16 -10.39
CA ASP A 217 15.45 -34.28 -9.60
C ASP A 217 16.82 -33.90 -9.04
N SER A 218 16.99 -34.08 -7.72
CA SER A 218 18.20 -33.90 -6.92
C SER A 218 18.53 -32.48 -6.39
N ILE A 219 17.77 -32.03 -5.39
CA ILE A 219 18.32 -31.15 -4.34
C ILE A 219 18.29 -31.92 -3.02
N PRO A 220 19.44 -32.23 -2.39
CA PRO A 220 19.46 -32.90 -1.11
C PRO A 220 19.06 -31.93 0.00
N VAL A 221 18.03 -32.31 0.76
CA VAL A 221 17.62 -31.63 2.00
C VAL A 221 18.78 -31.67 2.98
N LYS A 222 19.24 -30.51 3.46
CA LYS A 222 20.04 -30.42 4.68
C LYS A 222 19.43 -29.39 5.63
N GLU A 223 19.29 -29.83 6.86
CA GLU A 223 18.71 -29.17 8.02
C GLU A 223 19.37 -27.82 8.32
N SER A 224 18.58 -26.75 8.49
CA SER A 224 18.78 -25.68 9.48
C SER A 224 17.79 -24.50 9.31
N VAL A 225 16.48 -24.75 9.21
CA VAL A 225 15.46 -23.67 9.21
C VAL A 225 14.81 -23.51 10.60
N VAL A 226 15.29 -24.24 11.60
CA VAL A 226 14.70 -24.25 12.95
C VAL A 226 15.27 -23.16 13.86
N ASP A 227 16.44 -22.60 13.53
CA ASP A 227 17.15 -21.67 14.42
C ASP A 227 16.73 -20.19 14.28
N GLU A 228 15.99 -19.80 13.22
CA GLU A 228 15.56 -18.41 13.04
C GLU A 228 14.18 -18.09 13.66
N MET A 229 13.46 -19.09 14.17
CA MET A 229 12.13 -18.92 14.77
C MET A 229 12.13 -18.86 16.31
N ASP A 230 13.21 -19.29 16.98
CA ASP A 230 13.31 -19.32 18.45
C ASP A 230 13.65 -17.95 19.07
N ASP A 231 14.31 -17.04 18.33
CA ASP A 231 14.70 -15.71 18.84
C ASP A 231 13.53 -14.72 18.95
N PHE A 232 12.36 -15.06 18.42
CA PHE A 232 11.18 -14.18 18.38
C PHE A 232 10.16 -14.45 19.51
N LEU A 233 10.44 -15.38 20.44
CA LEU A 233 9.45 -15.88 21.41
C LEU A 233 9.96 -16.13 22.85
N GLY A 234 11.04 -15.47 23.29
CA GLY A 234 11.58 -15.67 24.64
C GLY A 234 11.70 -14.41 25.50
N GLY A 235 10.73 -14.17 26.41
CA GLY A 235 10.98 -13.46 27.68
C GLY A 235 10.03 -12.31 28.05
N ASP A 236 9.02 -12.63 28.88
CA ASP A 236 8.20 -11.67 29.63
C ASP A 236 8.83 -11.26 30.98
N ASP A 237 8.40 -10.08 31.46
CA ASP A 237 8.37 -9.56 32.85
C ASP A 237 9.67 -9.23 33.62
N VAL A 238 9.83 -7.95 34.01
CA VAL A 238 9.88 -7.46 35.42
C VAL A 238 9.63 -5.93 35.47
N SER A 239 8.87 -5.53 36.49
CA SER A 239 8.50 -4.19 36.95
C SER A 239 9.65 -3.34 37.50
N GLY A 240 9.43 -2.02 37.59
CA GLY A 240 10.04 -1.19 38.63
C GLY A 240 11.02 -0.12 38.14
N SER A 241 10.74 1.10 38.62
CA SER A 241 11.55 2.32 38.59
C SER A 241 13.01 2.14 39.03
N ASP A 242 13.96 2.75 38.32
CA ASP A 242 14.76 3.89 38.81
C ASP A 242 15.86 4.28 37.80
N LEU A 243 16.28 5.54 37.97
CA LEU A 243 17.14 6.36 37.13
C LEU A 243 18.59 5.89 36.93
N ASP A 244 19.12 6.34 35.78
CA ASP A 244 20.50 6.74 35.46
C ASP A 244 21.64 5.74 35.70
N LEU A 245 22.38 5.42 34.62
CA LEU A 245 23.70 6.03 34.36
C LEU A 245 24.24 5.60 32.99
N ALA A 246 24.86 6.59 32.34
CA ALA A 246 25.61 6.57 31.10
C ALA A 246 26.28 5.24 30.73
N ASP A 247 25.97 4.74 29.53
CA ASP A 247 26.82 3.81 28.79
C ASP A 247 27.36 4.52 27.55
N GLU A 248 28.63 4.93 27.63
CA GLU A 248 29.41 5.47 26.52
C GLU A 248 29.71 4.34 25.52
N SER A 249 28.77 4.10 24.62
CA SER A 249 28.94 3.29 23.42
C SER A 249 29.20 4.19 22.19
N PRO A 250 29.95 3.71 21.18
CA PRO A 250 30.77 4.54 20.29
C PRO A 250 29.95 5.48 19.39
N LYS A 251 30.50 6.68 19.12
CA LYS A 251 29.98 7.73 18.22
C LYS A 251 29.72 7.24 16.78
N GLY A 252 28.71 6.41 16.58
CA GLY A 252 27.97 6.34 15.33
C GLY A 252 26.91 7.44 15.36
N GLU A 253 26.79 8.24 14.31
CA GLU A 253 25.78 9.28 14.19
C GLU A 253 24.37 8.67 14.39
N ASP A 254 23.78 8.89 15.57
CA ASP A 254 22.44 8.44 15.91
C ASP A 254 21.42 9.22 15.07
N ILE A 255 20.50 8.49 14.42
CA ILE A 255 19.38 9.04 13.64
C ILE A 255 18.60 10.05 14.49
N SER A 256 18.48 9.80 15.79
CA SER A 256 17.79 10.70 16.73
C SER A 256 18.50 12.05 16.84
N SER A 257 19.82 12.06 17.05
CA SER A 257 20.62 13.29 17.11
C SER A 257 20.51 14.10 15.82
N MET A 258 20.68 13.42 14.68
CA MET A 258 20.57 14.06 13.36
C MET A 258 19.18 14.67 13.14
N PHE A 259 18.13 14.00 13.59
CA PHE A 259 16.77 14.51 13.48
C PHE A 259 16.58 15.80 14.31
N TYR A 260 17.12 15.85 15.53
CA TYR A 260 17.06 17.06 16.36
C TYR A 260 17.90 18.20 15.79
N ASP A 261 19.09 17.91 15.24
CA ASP A 261 19.93 18.90 14.57
C ASP A 261 19.21 19.51 13.36
N ALA A 262 18.59 18.67 12.54
CA ALA A 262 17.78 19.13 11.40
C ALA A 262 16.59 19.98 11.85
N MET A 263 15.93 19.61 12.95
CA MET A 263 14.80 20.37 13.51
C MET A 263 15.24 21.73 14.07
N SER A 264 16.42 21.78 14.69
CA SER A 264 17.05 23.01 15.16
C SER A 264 17.32 23.95 13.98
N LEU A 265 17.94 23.45 12.90
CA LEU A 265 18.18 24.24 11.69
C LEU A 265 16.88 24.71 11.02
N TYR A 266 15.86 23.85 10.98
CA TYR A 266 14.53 24.22 10.50
C TYR A 266 13.94 25.39 11.31
N SER A 267 14.11 25.38 12.63
CA SER A 267 13.64 26.46 13.50
C SER A 267 14.40 27.78 13.30
N GLN A 268 15.67 27.69 12.89
CA GLN A 268 16.53 28.84 12.52
C GLN A 268 16.25 29.33 11.09
N SER A 269 15.28 28.74 10.38
CA SER A 269 14.96 29.01 8.97
C SER A 269 16.04 28.60 7.97
N GLU A 270 17.02 27.80 8.40
CA GLU A 270 18.04 27.20 7.53
C GLU A 270 17.48 25.93 6.87
N TYR A 271 16.53 26.10 5.96
CA TYR A 271 15.77 25.00 5.37
C TYR A 271 16.62 24.08 4.48
N GLU A 272 17.55 24.63 3.71
CA GLU A 272 18.45 23.86 2.86
C GLU A 272 19.36 22.95 3.68
N SER A 273 19.95 23.47 4.76
CA SER A 273 20.79 22.71 5.69
C SER A 273 19.98 21.60 6.37
N ALA A 274 18.78 21.92 6.88
CA ALA A 274 17.87 20.95 7.48
C ALA A 274 17.49 19.82 6.51
N LEU A 275 17.19 20.18 5.25
CA LEU A 275 16.82 19.22 4.21
C LEU A 275 17.93 18.21 3.92
N GLN A 276 19.20 18.65 3.91
CA GLN A 276 20.33 17.75 3.69
C GLN A 276 20.45 16.72 4.81
N ILE A 277 20.29 17.15 6.07
CA ILE A 277 20.35 16.24 7.21
C ILE A 277 19.18 15.25 7.18
N TYR A 278 17.95 15.71 6.90
CA TYR A 278 16.81 14.79 6.75
C TYR A 278 17.02 13.78 5.61
N LYS A 279 17.58 14.19 4.47
CA LYS A 279 17.92 13.25 3.38
C LYS A 279 19.00 12.26 3.79
N LYS A 280 19.98 12.69 4.60
CA LYS A 280 21.00 11.80 5.16
C LYS A 280 20.38 10.72 6.05
N ILE A 281 19.42 11.09 6.91
CA ILE A 281 18.62 10.14 7.71
C ILE A 281 17.91 9.12 6.80
N LEU A 282 17.32 9.57 5.68
CA LEU A 282 16.63 8.67 4.76
C LEU A 282 17.55 7.71 4.00
N SER A 283 18.83 8.05 3.86
CA SER A 283 19.84 7.23 3.18
C SER A 283 20.40 6.10 4.06
N GLN A 284 20.07 6.10 5.35
CA GLN A 284 20.50 5.08 6.29
C GLN A 284 19.77 3.75 5.99
N LYS A 285 20.55 2.68 5.75
CA LYS A 285 20.02 1.37 5.30
C LYS A 285 19.52 0.47 6.42
N SER A 286 19.95 0.67 7.66
CA SER A 286 19.50 -0.12 8.81
C SER A 286 18.70 0.73 9.78
N LEU A 287 17.45 0.32 10.00
CA LEU A 287 16.62 0.77 11.11
C LEU A 287 16.66 -0.36 12.13
N LYS A 288 17.18 -0.08 13.32
CA LYS A 288 17.42 -1.10 14.35
C LYS A 288 16.20 -1.31 15.23
N ASN A 289 15.47 -0.23 15.52
CA ASN A 289 14.40 -0.22 16.52
C ASN A 289 13.13 0.50 16.02
N ASP A 290 11.99 0.22 16.66
CA ASP A 290 10.71 0.89 16.38
C ASP A 290 10.76 2.42 16.59
N ALA A 291 11.57 2.88 17.54
CA ALA A 291 11.80 4.31 17.76
C ALA A 291 12.47 4.97 16.55
N GLU A 292 13.47 4.32 15.94
CA GLU A 292 14.13 4.81 14.73
C GLU A 292 13.18 4.80 13.54
N ASN A 293 12.30 3.80 13.43
CA ASN A 293 11.26 3.77 12.38
C ASN A 293 10.28 4.95 12.54
N LYS A 294 9.86 5.28 13.77
CA LYS A 294 9.04 6.48 14.01
C LYS A 294 9.78 7.77 13.63
N ILE A 295 11.08 7.87 13.92
CA ILE A 295 11.89 9.04 13.51
C ILE A 295 12.05 9.09 11.99
N TYR A 296 12.23 7.94 11.34
CA TYR A 296 12.30 7.82 9.89
C TYR A 296 11.02 8.32 9.21
N GLN A 297 9.86 7.96 9.74
CA GLN A 297 8.56 8.47 9.28
C GLN A 297 8.43 9.98 9.51
N LYS A 298 8.86 10.48 10.68
CA LYS A 298 8.90 11.93 10.97
C LYS A 298 9.82 12.68 10.02
N ALA A 299 11.02 12.15 9.72
CA ALA A 299 11.95 12.75 8.78
C ALA A 299 11.35 12.87 7.38
N HIS A 300 10.65 11.83 6.90
CA HIS A 300 9.90 11.89 5.65
C HIS A 300 8.87 13.02 5.62
N PHE A 301 8.13 13.19 6.71
CA PHE A 301 7.16 14.28 6.86
C PHE A 301 7.83 15.67 6.90
N GLU A 302 8.91 15.81 7.67
CA GLU A 302 9.64 17.08 7.82
C GLU A 302 10.30 17.54 6.52
N ILE A 303 10.72 16.61 5.64
CA ILE A 303 11.18 16.96 4.29
C ILE A 303 10.09 17.68 3.50
N GLY A 304 8.86 17.15 3.52
CA GLY A 304 7.73 17.79 2.86
C GLY A 304 7.43 19.18 3.44
N ARG A 305 7.49 19.31 4.77
CA ARG A 305 7.34 20.61 5.44
C ARG A 305 8.45 21.59 5.10
N THR A 306 9.68 21.11 4.93
CA THR A 306 10.84 21.93 4.58
C THR A 306 10.71 22.46 3.16
N TYR A 307 10.39 21.60 2.19
CA TYR A 307 10.10 22.05 0.82
C TYR A 307 8.94 23.05 0.75
N PHE A 308 7.89 22.83 1.55
CA PHE A 308 6.79 23.79 1.63
C PHE A 308 7.23 25.17 2.11
N LYS A 309 8.11 25.24 3.13
CA LYS A 309 8.66 26.51 3.63
C LYS A 309 9.59 27.19 2.63
N MET A 310 10.30 26.41 1.83
CA MET A 310 11.13 26.91 0.72
C MET A 310 10.30 27.36 -0.50
N GLY A 311 8.99 27.16 -0.51
CA GLY A 311 8.12 27.46 -1.66
C GLY A 311 8.22 26.44 -2.81
N GLN A 312 8.95 25.35 -2.61
CA GLN A 312 9.10 24.23 -3.55
C GLN A 312 7.88 23.31 -3.45
N TYR A 313 6.75 23.80 -3.96
CA TYR A 313 5.45 23.17 -3.75
C TYR A 313 5.30 21.82 -4.45
N ASN A 314 5.96 21.59 -5.59
CA ASN A 314 5.83 20.32 -6.31
C ASN A 314 6.60 19.22 -5.57
N GLU A 315 7.81 19.53 -5.12
CA GLU A 315 8.67 18.67 -4.32
C GLU A 315 8.04 18.35 -2.96
N ALA A 316 7.38 19.34 -2.35
CA ALA A 316 6.60 19.11 -1.12
C ALA A 316 5.45 18.13 -1.34
N VAL A 317 4.71 18.26 -2.45
CA VAL A 317 3.62 17.31 -2.81
C VAL A 317 4.17 15.91 -3.01
N GLU A 318 5.28 15.75 -3.72
CA GLU A 318 5.93 14.45 -3.92
C GLU A 318 6.38 13.83 -2.60
N ALA A 319 7.00 14.60 -1.72
CA ALA A 319 7.46 14.14 -0.41
C ALA A 319 6.31 13.66 0.48
N PHE A 320 5.22 14.43 0.58
CA PHE A 320 4.03 14.03 1.35
C PHE A 320 3.33 12.82 0.73
N SER A 321 3.26 12.74 -0.60
CA SER A 321 2.67 11.59 -1.30
C SER A 321 3.49 10.32 -1.09
N LEU A 322 4.82 10.44 -1.06
CA LEU A 322 5.73 9.34 -0.78
C LEU A 322 5.54 8.82 0.65
N LEU A 323 5.40 9.72 1.64
CA LEU A 323 5.10 9.35 3.03
C LEU A 323 3.82 8.51 3.09
N MET A 324 2.73 8.98 2.48
CA MET A 324 1.45 8.26 2.48
C MET A 324 1.53 6.90 1.78
N LYS A 325 2.35 6.79 0.72
CA LYS A 325 2.54 5.53 -0.01
C LYS A 325 3.36 4.52 0.77
N LYS A 326 4.44 4.97 1.42
CA LYS A 326 5.36 4.11 2.17
C LYS A 326 4.82 3.75 3.56
N PHE A 327 4.11 4.67 4.20
CA PHE A 327 3.66 4.54 5.58
C PHE A 327 2.16 4.84 5.69
N PRO A 328 1.29 3.99 5.11
CA PRO A 328 -0.16 4.21 5.06
C PRO A 328 -0.87 4.07 6.41
N GLN A 329 -0.18 3.63 7.47
CA GLN A 329 -0.70 3.53 8.84
C GLN A 329 -0.06 4.56 9.78
N SER A 330 0.68 5.54 9.26
CA SER A 330 1.36 6.53 10.09
C SER A 330 0.39 7.60 10.60
N ASP A 331 0.49 7.95 11.88
CA ASP A 331 -0.24 9.08 12.48
C ASP A 331 0.06 10.42 11.76
N LEU A 332 1.15 10.49 11.00
CA LEU A 332 1.55 11.66 10.23
C LEU A 332 0.76 11.87 8.95
N ILE A 333 -0.07 10.91 8.52
CA ILE A 333 -0.86 11.03 7.29
C ILE A 333 -1.83 12.21 7.36
N VAL A 334 -2.52 12.38 8.50
CA VAL A 334 -3.45 13.49 8.71
C VAL A 334 -2.73 14.83 8.57
N ASN A 335 -1.54 14.94 9.17
CA ASN A 335 -0.70 16.12 9.06
C ASN A 335 -0.24 16.37 7.62
N ALA A 336 0.16 15.31 6.90
CA ALA A 336 0.59 15.41 5.51
C ALA A 336 -0.54 15.87 4.59
N LEU A 337 -1.76 15.34 4.78
CA LEU A 337 -2.96 15.76 4.05
C LEU A 337 -3.30 17.23 4.31
N TYR A 338 -3.12 17.71 5.55
CA TYR A 338 -3.32 19.12 5.88
C TYR A 338 -2.30 20.02 5.17
N HIS A 339 -1.03 19.64 5.12
CA HIS A 339 -0.02 20.38 4.37
C HIS A 339 -0.25 20.33 2.86
N LEU A 340 -0.69 19.20 2.30
CA LEU A 340 -1.10 19.11 0.90
C LEU A 340 -2.26 20.07 0.60
N ALA A 341 -3.27 20.14 1.46
CA ALA A 341 -4.37 21.09 1.32
C ALA A 341 -3.87 22.54 1.27
N MET A 342 -2.95 22.91 2.16
CA MET A 342 -2.32 24.23 2.18
C MET A 342 -1.50 24.51 0.91
N ILE A 343 -0.77 23.52 0.39
CA ILE A 343 -0.01 23.66 -0.86
C ILE A 343 -0.96 23.96 -2.01
N TYR A 344 -2.05 23.21 -2.14
CA TYR A 344 -3.04 23.43 -3.20
C TYR A 344 -3.80 24.76 -3.04
N GLU A 345 -4.02 25.22 -1.79
CA GLU A 345 -4.54 26.56 -1.50
C GLU A 345 -3.60 27.64 -2.05
N VAL A 346 -2.30 27.55 -1.77
CA VAL A 346 -1.29 28.51 -2.27
C VAL A 346 -1.17 28.46 -3.79
N LYS A 347 -1.27 27.27 -4.39
CA LYS A 347 -1.31 27.08 -5.85
C LYS A 347 -2.62 27.54 -6.50
N LYS A 348 -3.57 28.10 -5.74
CA LYS A 348 -4.91 28.55 -6.18
C LYS A 348 -5.78 27.43 -6.78
N GLN A 349 -5.47 26.17 -6.49
CA GLN A 349 -6.27 25.02 -6.90
C GLN A 349 -7.28 24.72 -5.78
N PHE A 350 -8.25 25.61 -5.63
CA PHE A 350 -9.17 25.61 -4.49
C PHE A 350 -10.00 24.33 -4.39
N ASP A 351 -10.44 23.75 -5.51
CA ASP A 351 -11.21 22.51 -5.50
C ASP A 351 -10.43 21.35 -4.87
N LYS A 352 -9.15 21.21 -5.24
CA LYS A 352 -8.27 20.20 -4.65
C LYS A 352 -8.02 20.50 -3.18
N ALA A 353 -7.72 21.75 -2.84
CA ALA A 353 -7.51 22.16 -1.45
C ALA A 353 -8.70 21.83 -0.56
N LYS A 354 -9.93 22.13 -1.02
CA LYS A 354 -11.19 21.78 -0.34
C LYS A 354 -11.29 20.27 -0.11
N SER A 355 -11.00 19.46 -1.14
CA SER A 355 -11.07 17.99 -1.02
C SER A 355 -10.11 17.44 0.05
N TYR A 356 -8.89 17.97 0.16
CA TYR A 356 -7.94 17.52 1.17
C TYR A 356 -8.32 18.05 2.56
N TYR A 357 -8.80 19.29 2.70
CA TYR A 357 -9.29 19.78 3.99
C TYR A 357 -10.48 18.97 4.50
N GLN A 358 -11.42 18.60 3.61
CA GLN A 358 -12.55 17.73 3.97
C GLN A 358 -12.07 16.36 4.45
N LYS A 359 -11.06 15.77 3.80
CA LYS A 359 -10.43 14.52 4.25
C LYS A 359 -9.79 14.69 5.62
N VAL A 360 -9.01 15.74 5.86
CA VAL A 360 -8.42 16.00 7.18
C VAL A 360 -9.51 16.11 8.26
N ILE A 361 -10.62 16.78 7.95
CA ILE A 361 -11.75 16.91 8.87
C ILE A 361 -12.41 15.55 9.11
N SER A 362 -12.57 14.68 8.10
CA SER A 362 -13.14 13.34 8.32
C SER A 362 -12.22 12.49 9.21
N LEU A 363 -10.90 12.53 8.97
CA LEU A 363 -9.92 11.74 9.71
C LEU A 363 -9.73 12.21 11.15
N ALA A 364 -9.76 13.52 11.40
CA ALA A 364 -9.30 14.10 12.65
C ALA A 364 -10.22 15.23 13.16
N ALA A 365 -11.54 15.07 12.98
CA ALA A 365 -12.55 16.09 13.33
C ALA A 365 -12.42 16.69 14.74
N LYS A 366 -12.05 15.85 15.72
CA LYS A 366 -11.93 16.22 17.14
C LYS A 366 -10.56 16.83 17.49
N GLU A 367 -9.56 16.56 16.67
CA GLU A 367 -8.19 17.05 16.88
C GLU A 367 -8.05 18.51 16.47
N GLU A 368 -7.00 19.16 16.97
CA GLU A 368 -6.75 20.56 16.66
C GLU A 368 -6.51 20.78 15.16
N ILE A 369 -5.88 19.82 14.48
CA ILE A 369 -5.63 19.86 13.03
C ILE A 369 -6.95 19.83 12.25
N GLY A 370 -7.93 19.01 12.66
CA GLY A 370 -9.26 19.00 12.04
C GLY A 370 -10.02 20.31 12.24
N LYS A 371 -9.90 20.94 13.43
CA LYS A 371 -10.47 22.27 13.68
C LYS A 371 -9.81 23.34 12.81
N GLN A 372 -8.49 23.30 12.65
CA GLN A 372 -7.76 24.21 11.77
C GLN A 372 -8.17 24.02 10.30
N ALA A 373 -8.27 22.77 9.84
CA ALA A 373 -8.75 22.43 8.51
C ALA A 373 -10.18 22.95 8.27
N SER A 374 -11.08 22.81 9.25
CA SER A 374 -12.46 23.33 9.15
C SER A 374 -12.49 24.85 9.03
N ARG A 375 -11.68 25.58 9.82
CA ARG A 375 -11.57 27.05 9.70
C ARG A 375 -11.06 27.46 8.31
N ARG A 376 -10.03 26.79 7.81
CA ARG A 376 -9.47 27.04 6.47
C ARG A 376 -10.47 26.74 5.36
N LEU A 377 -11.19 25.62 5.46
CA LEU A 377 -12.21 25.23 4.50
C LEU A 377 -13.32 26.28 4.41
N LYS A 378 -13.85 26.76 5.55
CA LYS A 378 -14.87 27.83 5.58
C LYS A 378 -14.38 29.11 4.91
N ASN A 379 -13.13 29.49 5.11
CA ASN A 379 -12.53 30.66 4.45
C ASN A 379 -12.38 30.50 2.94
N LEU A 380 -12.27 29.27 2.43
CA LEU A 380 -12.22 28.96 1.00
C LEU A 380 -13.60 28.85 0.36
N GLU A 381 -14.66 28.67 1.16
CA GLU A 381 -16.05 28.66 0.70
C GLU A 381 -16.66 30.06 0.67
N SER A 382 -16.12 30.99 1.45
CA SER A 382 -16.55 32.39 1.48
C SER A 382 -15.84 33.30 0.46
N ARG A 383 -14.87 32.76 -0.29
CA ARG A 383 -14.20 33.40 -1.43
C ARG A 383 -14.74 32.83 -2.73
#